data_AF-A0A1B9SHD8-F1
#
_entry.id   AF-A0A1B9SHD8-F1
#
_cell.length_a   1.000
_cell.length_b   1.000
_cell.length_c   1.000
_cell.angle_alpha   90.00
_cell.angle_beta   90.00
_cell.angle_gamma   90.00
#
_symmetry.space_group_name_H-M   'P 1'
#
loop_
_entity.id
_entity.type
_entity.pdbx_description
1 polymer ?
#
loop_
_entity_poly.entity_id
_entity_poly.type
_entity_poly.pdbx_seq_one_letter_code
_entity_poly.pdbx_strand_id
1 'polypeptide(L)'
;MGAIVAAVLEDPERFLEIASAAVSRGNLIFSDAAGRPISYSRFGKAVLDANPFLVKLTAMMDNGRLAGTADLRVLGCLVWRMIRAIPAPCRRIA
;
A
#
# COMPACT_ATOMS: atom_id res chain seq x y z
N MET A 1 7.82 7.66 -5.65
CA MET A 1 7.47 6.91 -4.42
C MET A 1 8.66 6.68 -3.50
N GLY A 2 9.80 6.16 -3.97
CA GLY A 2 10.95 5.85 -3.09
C GLY A 2 11.43 7.01 -2.19
N ALA A 3 11.59 8.21 -2.74
CA ALA A 3 11.99 9.38 -1.95
C ALA A 3 10.96 9.79 -0.88
N ILE A 4 9.66 9.66 -1.19
CA ILE A 4 8.59 10.01 -0.24
C ILE A 4 8.54 8.98 0.89
N VAL A 5 8.68 7.68 0.57
CA VAL A 5 8.75 6.61 1.56
C VAL A 5 9.96 6.79 2.47
N ALA A 6 11.13 7.13 1.92
CA ALA A 6 12.32 7.42 2.72
C ALA A 6 12.08 8.57 3.70
N ALA A 7 11.51 9.68 3.24
CA ALA A 7 11.20 10.84 4.08
C ALA A 7 10.20 10.51 5.22
N VAL A 8 9.17 9.69 4.95
CA VAL A 8 8.20 9.26 5.99
C VAL A 8 8.85 8.35 7.02
N LEU A 9 9.80 7.50 6.62
CA LEU A 9 10.53 6.65 7.57
C LEU A 9 11.53 7.43 8.43
N GLU A 10 12.06 8.55 7.92
CA GLU A 10 12.94 9.47 8.66
C GLU A 10 12.17 10.38 9.63
N ASP A 11 10.92 10.73 9.32
CA ASP A 11 10.03 11.56 10.14
C ASP A 11 8.59 10.98 10.18
N PRO A 12 8.34 9.98 11.04
CA PRO A 12 7.10 9.19 11.03
C PRO A 12 5.86 9.94 11.56
N GLU A 13 6.02 11.11 12.18
CA GLU A 13 4.91 11.94 12.67
C GLU A 13 4.20 12.70 11.54
N ARG A 14 4.75 12.68 10.32
CA ARG A 14 4.10 13.25 9.13
C ARG A 14 3.26 12.20 8.40
N PHE A 15 1.95 12.30 8.56
CA PHE A 15 0.99 11.57 7.72
C PHE A 15 0.82 12.27 6.37
N LEU A 16 1.01 11.53 5.28
CA LEU A 16 0.77 12.03 3.92
C LEU A 16 -0.09 11.02 3.16
N GLU A 17 -1.30 11.43 2.74
CA GLU A 17 -2.03 10.67 1.73
C GLU A 17 -1.37 10.92 0.37
N ILE A 18 -0.69 9.89 -0.16
CA ILE A 18 -0.01 10.01 -1.45
C ILE A 18 -0.88 9.36 -2.52
N ALA A 19 -1.51 10.20 -3.35
CA ALA A 19 -2.18 9.77 -4.56
C ALA A 19 -1.68 10.61 -5.74
N SER A 20 -1.08 9.96 -6.75
CA SER A 20 -0.73 10.66 -7.99
C SER A 20 -1.96 11.06 -8.80
N ALA A 21 -3.04 10.28 -8.68
CA ALA A 21 -4.35 10.56 -9.26
C ALA A 21 -5.43 9.85 -8.43
N ALA A 22 -6.62 10.44 -8.37
CA ALA A 22 -7.83 9.80 -7.87
C ALA A 22 -8.71 9.44 -9.07
N VAL A 23 -8.93 8.14 -9.25
CA VAL A 23 -9.63 7.58 -10.42
C VAL A 23 -10.84 6.84 -9.88
N SER A 24 -12.04 7.23 -10.29
CA SER A 24 -13.29 6.60 -9.84
C SER A 24 -13.48 5.22 -10.49
N ARG A 25 -14.35 4.37 -9.90
CA ARG A 25 -14.60 2.99 -10.35
C ARG A 25 -15.23 2.86 -11.75
N GLY A 26 -15.51 3.97 -12.43
CA GLY A 26 -15.97 4.00 -13.83
C GLY A 26 -15.05 4.81 -14.75
N ASN A 27 -13.87 5.21 -14.28
CA ASN A 27 -12.98 6.04 -15.07
C ASN A 27 -12.33 5.21 -16.19
N LEU A 28 -12.56 5.65 -17.43
CA LEU A 28 -12.28 4.94 -18.66
C LEU A 28 -10.82 5.03 -19.12
N ILE A 29 -9.92 5.67 -18.35
CA ILE A 29 -8.51 5.88 -18.77
C ILE A 29 -7.84 4.59 -19.25
N PHE A 30 -8.11 3.44 -18.59
CA PHE A 30 -7.58 2.15 -19.04
C PHE A 30 -8.25 1.66 -20.33
N SER A 31 -9.56 1.85 -20.48
CA SER A 31 -10.28 1.53 -21.72
C SER A 31 -9.82 2.39 -22.89
N ASP A 32 -9.63 3.69 -22.65
CA ASP A 32 -9.13 4.67 -23.62
C ASP A 32 -7.70 4.32 -24.03
N ALA A 33 -6.81 4.06 -23.06
CA ALA A 33 -5.45 3.62 -23.35
C ALA A 33 -5.38 2.28 -24.09
N ALA A 34 -6.32 1.37 -23.82
CA ALA A 34 -6.39 0.07 -24.48
C ALA A 34 -7.15 0.09 -25.81
N GLY A 35 -7.80 1.20 -26.18
CA GLY A 35 -8.66 1.31 -27.36
C GLY A 35 -9.88 0.37 -27.36
N ARG A 36 -10.23 -0.22 -26.21
CA ARG A 36 -11.36 -1.14 -26.07
C ARG A 36 -11.98 -1.05 -24.68
N PRO A 37 -13.29 -1.34 -24.53
CA PRO A 37 -13.93 -1.35 -23.22
C PRO A 37 -13.26 -2.35 -22.28
N ILE A 38 -12.84 -1.89 -21.10
CA ILE A 38 -12.40 -2.73 -19.98
C ILE A 38 -13.42 -2.58 -18.85
N SER A 39 -14.11 -3.67 -18.51
CA SER A 39 -15.07 -3.69 -17.42
C SER A 39 -14.38 -3.83 -16.07
N TYR A 40 -14.72 -2.94 -15.14
CA TYR A 40 -14.33 -3.08 -13.74
C TYR A 40 -15.20 -4.13 -13.05
N SER A 41 -14.58 -5.05 -12.31
CA SER A 41 -15.28 -6.00 -11.43
C SER A 41 -14.50 -6.24 -10.15
N ARG A 42 -15.22 -6.55 -9.06
CA ARG A 42 -14.61 -7.00 -7.80
C ARG A 42 -14.40 -8.51 -7.83
N PHE A 43 -13.52 -9.01 -6.98
CA PHE A 43 -13.38 -10.44 -6.76
C PHE A 43 -14.70 -11.04 -6.23
N GLY A 44 -15.13 -12.13 -6.86
CA GLY A 44 -16.31 -12.88 -6.42
C GLY A 44 -16.03 -13.67 -5.14
N LYS A 45 -17.10 -14.09 -4.46
CA LYS A 45 -17.03 -14.78 -3.17
C LYS A 45 -16.12 -16.01 -3.19
N ALA A 46 -16.20 -16.86 -4.20
CA ALA A 46 -15.37 -18.07 -4.30
C ALA A 46 -13.85 -17.75 -4.33
N VAL A 47 -13.45 -16.64 -4.95
CA VAL A 47 -12.04 -16.21 -5.00
C VAL A 47 -11.58 -15.67 -3.65
N LEU A 48 -12.46 -14.94 -2.95
CA LEU A 48 -12.17 -14.42 -1.62
C LEU A 48 -12.10 -15.55 -0.58
N ASP A 49 -13.04 -16.49 -0.63
CA ASP A 49 -13.08 -17.64 0.27
C ASP A 49 -11.81 -18.51 0.13
N ALA A 50 -11.24 -18.58 -1.08
CA ALA A 50 -9.99 -19.29 -1.35
C ALA A 50 -8.73 -18.55 -0.90
N ASN A 51 -8.81 -17.25 -0.55
CA ASN A 51 -7.63 -16.45 -0.25
C ASN A 51 -7.87 -15.41 0.88
N PRO A 52 -7.48 -15.74 2.12
CA PRO A 52 -7.60 -14.83 3.27
C PRO A 52 -6.86 -13.50 3.11
N PHE A 53 -5.77 -13.47 2.33
CA PHE A 53 -5.06 -12.23 2.04
C PHE A 53 -5.90 -11.29 1.18
N LEU A 54 -6.55 -11.81 0.13
CA LEU A 54 -7.45 -11.00 -0.71
C LEU A 54 -8.64 -10.48 0.09
N VAL A 55 -9.21 -11.28 0.99
CA VAL A 55 -10.27 -10.84 1.91
C VAL A 55 -9.83 -9.60 2.70
N LYS A 56 -8.66 -9.67 3.33
CA LYS A 56 -8.11 -8.57 4.12
C LYS A 56 -7.82 -7.33 3.26
N LEU A 57 -7.24 -7.53 2.07
CA LEU A 57 -6.95 -6.45 1.14
C LEU A 57 -8.22 -5.74 0.65
N THR A 58 -9.27 -6.50 0.32
CA THR A 58 -10.56 -5.92 -0.09
C THR A 58 -11.22 -5.14 1.03
N ALA A 59 -11.18 -5.65 2.26
CA ALA A 59 -11.72 -4.94 3.43
C ALA A 59 -10.95 -3.62 3.68
N MET A 60 -9.62 -3.63 3.54
CA MET A 60 -8.81 -2.41 3.66
C MET A 60 -9.14 -1.38 2.57
N MET A 61 -9.37 -1.81 1.33
CA MET A 61 -9.81 -0.90 0.26
C MET A 61 -11.20 -0.32 0.50
N ASP A 62 -12.11 -1.08 1.10
CA ASP A 62 -13.47 -0.64 1.39
C ASP A 62 -13.52 0.33 2.57
N ASN A 63 -12.63 0.19 3.54
CA ASN A 63 -12.52 1.08 4.70
C ASN A 63 -11.84 2.43 4.38
N GLY A 64 -11.27 2.58 3.19
CA GLY A 64 -10.67 3.83 2.71
C GLY A 64 -9.13 3.84 2.68
N ARG A 65 -8.58 4.80 1.93
CA ARG A 65 -7.13 5.04 1.83
C ARG A 65 -6.66 5.48 3.22
N LEU A 66 -5.74 4.75 3.84
CA LEU A 66 -5.23 4.92 5.22
C LEU A 66 -6.01 4.24 6.36
N ALA A 67 -7.00 3.38 6.09
CA ALA A 67 -7.68 2.62 7.16
C ALA A 67 -6.80 1.54 7.82
N GLY A 68 -5.63 1.25 7.25
CA GLY A 68 -4.66 0.33 7.81
C GLY A 68 -3.73 1.01 8.81
N THR A 69 -3.41 0.31 9.89
CA THR A 69 -2.36 0.71 10.83
C THR A 69 -1.09 -0.10 10.58
N ALA A 70 0.05 0.57 10.64
CA ALA A 70 1.36 -0.06 10.56
C ALA A 70 2.28 0.56 11.61
N ASP A 71 3.02 -0.28 12.34
CA ASP A 71 4.11 0.20 13.18
C ASP A 71 5.32 0.48 12.27
N LEU A 72 5.59 1.75 12.02
CA LEU A 72 6.67 2.19 11.15
C LEU A 72 8.07 1.81 11.69
N ARG A 73 8.21 1.61 13.01
CA ARG A 73 9.48 1.14 13.60
C ARG A 73 9.71 -0.33 13.26
N VAL A 74 8.68 -1.15 13.41
CA VAL A 74 8.73 -2.58 13.03
C VAL A 74 8.93 -2.71 11.53
N LEU A 75 8.20 -1.92 10.73
CA LEU A 75 8.33 -1.92 9.27
C LEU A 75 9.74 -1.50 8.83
N GLY A 76 10.30 -0.44 9.42
CA GLY A 76 11.67 -0.01 9.14
C GLY A 76 12.70 -1.10 9.46
N CYS A 77 12.55 -1.79 10.58
CA CYS A 77 13.42 -2.92 10.95
C CYS A 77 13.29 -4.09 9.96
N LEU A 78 12.07 -4.43 9.53
CA LEU A 78 11.81 -5.50 8.56
C LEU A 78 12.39 -5.18 7.18
N VAL A 79 12.15 -3.96 6.69
CA VAL A 79 12.69 -3.46 5.42
C VAL A 79 14.20 -3.44 5.46
N TRP A 80 14.79 -2.96 6.54
CA TRP A 80 16.24 -3.00 6.74
C TRP A 80 16.79 -4.44 6.71
N ARG A 81 16.14 -5.36 7.43
CA ARG A 81 16.51 -6.79 7.47
C ARG A 81 16.43 -7.46 6.09
N MET A 82 15.50 -7.03 5.24
CA MET A 82 15.36 -7.53 3.88
C MET A 82 16.40 -6.94 2.92
N ILE A 83 16.85 -5.70 3.13
CA ILE A 83 17.71 -4.97 2.18
C ILE A 83 19.22 -5.12 2.48
N ARG A 84 19.65 -5.42 3.72
CA ARG A 84 21.09 -5.51 4.03
C ARG A 84 21.52 -6.61 5.01
N ALA A 85 22.48 -7.40 4.53
CA ALA A 85 23.45 -8.20 5.29
C ALA A 85 24.68 -7.37 5.76
N ILE A 86 24.51 -6.08 6.11
CA ILE A 86 25.60 -5.21 6.62
C ILE A 86 25.05 -4.40 7.81
N PRO A 87 25.74 -4.36 8.97
CA PRO A 87 25.18 -3.83 10.21
C PRO A 87 25.18 -2.29 10.20
N ALA A 88 24.03 -1.69 10.46
CA ALA A 88 23.95 -0.34 11.03
C ALA A 88 22.80 -0.33 12.07
N PRO A 89 22.95 0.45 13.15
CA PRO A 89 22.28 0.18 14.41
C PRO A 89 20.81 0.62 14.36
N CYS A 90 19.92 -0.26 14.79
CA CYS A 90 18.70 0.21 15.47
C CYS A 90 19.15 1.06 16.65
N ARG A 91 19.25 2.38 16.46
CA ARG A 91 19.56 3.31 17.54
C ARG A 91 18.45 3.17 18.57
N ARG A 92 18.83 2.66 19.74
CA ARG A 92 18.02 2.64 20.96
C ARG A 92 17.91 4.11 21.40
N ILE A 93 16.74 4.72 21.21
CA ILE A 93 16.43 6.04 21.78
C ILE A 93 16.14 5.77 23.27
N ALA A 94 16.95 6.40 24.13
CA ALA A 94 16.71 6.48 25.57
C ALA A 94 15.56 7.44 25.88
#